data_AF-A0A941V1C1-F1
#
_entry.id   AF-A0A941V1C1-F1
#
_cell.length_a   1.000
_cell.length_b   1.000
_cell.length_c   1.000
_cell.angle_alpha   90.00
_cell.angle_beta   90.00
_cell.angle_gamma   90.00
#
_symmetry.space_group_name_H-M   'P 1'
#
loop_
_entity.id
_entity.type
_entity.pdbx_description
1 polymer ?
#
loop_
_entity_poly.entity_id
_entity_poly.type
_entity_poly.pdbx_seq_one_letter_code
_entity_poly.pdbx_strand_id
1 'polypeptide(L)' 'MKFVLWIPGLLVFLLLLGFAAKNSDPVTVRFFFDMHGNVPLVLVMLLFFVIGMPTLPMLEERA' A
#
# COMPACT_ATOMS: atom_id res chain seq x y z
N MET A 1 -13.72 1.74 -29.21
CA MET A 1 -14.16 2.15 -27.86
C MET A 1 -13.63 1.16 -26.80
N LYS A 2 -12.31 1.08 -26.66
CA LYS A 2 -11.64 0.22 -25.64
C LYS A 2 -10.53 0.99 -24.93
N PHE A 3 -9.80 1.85 -25.64
CA PHE A 3 -8.77 2.73 -25.05
C PHE A 3 -9.28 3.63 -23.92
N VAL A 4 -10.50 4.15 -24.00
CA VAL A 4 -11.10 5.00 -22.96
C VAL A 4 -11.23 4.25 -21.62
N LEU A 5 -11.43 2.93 -21.64
CA LEU A 5 -11.50 2.10 -20.43
C LEU A 5 -10.11 1.88 -19.78
N TRP A 6 -9.02 2.11 -20.51
CA TRP A 6 -7.64 1.96 -19.99
C TRP A 6 -7.10 3.23 -19.34
N ILE A 7 -7.64 4.41 -19.71
CA ILE A 7 -7.20 5.70 -19.18
C ILE A 7 -7.29 5.77 -17.64
N PRO A 8 -8.38 5.34 -16.99
CA PRO A 8 -8.45 5.31 -15.52
C PRO A 8 -7.35 4.45 -14.90
N GLY A 9 -7.06 3.29 -15.48
CA GLY A 9 -6.01 2.40 -15.01
C GLY A 9 -4.62 3.04 -15.12
N LEU A 10 -4.34 3.72 -16.24
CA LEU A 10 -3.09 4.44 -16.45
C LEU A 10 -2.93 5.61 -15.47
N LEU A 11 -4.00 6.36 -15.20
CA LEU A 11 -3.98 7.45 -14.23
C LEU A 11 -3.70 6.94 -12.81
N VAL A 12 -4.40 5.88 -12.39
CA VAL A 12 -4.15 5.24 -11.08
C VAL A 12 -2.71 4.73 -11.00
N PHE A 13 -2.20 4.10 -12.06
CA PHE A 13 -0.82 3.64 -12.11
C PHE A 13 0.18 4.79 -11.96
N LEU A 14 0.01 5.88 -12.69
CA LEU A 14 0.90 7.05 -12.61
C LEU A 14 0.86 7.70 -11.22
N LEU A 15 -0.31 7.76 -10.59
CA LEU A 15 -0.46 8.24 -9.21
C LEU A 15 0.31 7.35 -8.23
N LEU A 16 0.14 6.03 -8.32
CA LEU A 16 0.85 5.07 -7.46
C LEU A 16 2.36 5.11 -7.71
N LEU A 17 2.79 5.25 -8.96
CA LEU A 17 4.20 5.35 -9.34
C LEU A 17 4.84 6.62 -8.79
N GLY A 18 4.19 7.78 -8.98
CA GLY A 18 4.66 9.05 -8.45
C GLY A 18 4.70 9.06 -6.92
N PHE A 19 3.69 8.45 -6.28
CA PHE A 19 3.65 8.24 -4.85
C PHE A 19 4.83 7.37 -4.38
N ALA A 20 5.09 6.25 -5.02
CA ALA A 20 6.22 5.38 -4.69
C ALA A 20 7.56 6.10 -4.87
N ALA A 21 7.73 6.84 -5.97
CA ALA A 21 8.94 7.61 -6.24
C ALA A 21 9.21 8.68 -5.16
N LYS A 22 8.20 9.45 -4.75
CA LYS A 22 8.35 10.47 -3.69
C LYS A 22 8.46 9.90 -2.28
N ASN A 23 8.01 8.67 -2.04
CA ASN A 23 8.06 8.01 -0.74
C ASN A 23 9.09 6.86 -0.72
N SER A 24 10.11 6.94 -1.58
CA SER A 24 11.24 6.00 -1.61
C SER A 24 12.31 6.32 -0.58
N ASP A 25 12.25 7.50 0.05
CA ASP A 25 13.19 7.89 1.10
C ASP A 25 13.14 6.89 2.27
N PRO A 26 14.31 6.47 2.77
CA PRO A 26 14.38 5.51 3.87
C PRO A 26 13.89 6.17 5.17
N VAL A 27 12.96 5.50 5.84
CA VAL A 27 12.49 5.87 7.19
C VAL A 27 12.95 4.84 8.20
N THR A 28 13.29 5.30 9.40
CA THR A 28 13.70 4.42 10.50
C THR A 28 12.47 3.94 11.27
N VAL A 29 12.19 2.64 11.19
CA VAL A 29 11.19 1.96 12.02
C VAL A 29 11.86 1.46 13.29
N ARG A 30 11.36 1.88 14.45
CA ARG A 30 11.82 1.42 15.76
C ARG A 30 10.90 0.32 16.27
N PHE A 31 11.47 -0.84 16.55
CA PHE A 31 10.76 -2.00 17.08
C PHE A 31 10.91 -2.09 18.61
N PHE A 32 10.09 -2.92 19.25
CA PHE A 32 9.98 -3.03 20.71
C PHE A 32 11.27 -3.44 21.45
N PHE A 33 12.25 -4.08 20.77
CA PHE A 33 13.50 -4.56 21.39
C PHE A 33 14.73 -3.73 21.00
N ASP A 34 14.57 -2.40 20.91
CA ASP A 34 15.61 -1.44 20.46
C ASP A 34 16.17 -1.71 19.05
N MET A 35 15.56 -2.64 18.31
CA MET A 35 15.89 -2.89 16.92
C MET A 35 15.37 -1.74 16.06
N HIS A 36 16.18 -1.30 15.10
CA HIS A 36 15.79 -0.32 14.10
C HIS A 36 16.02 -0.86 12.69
N GLY A 37 15.07 -0.62 11.80
CA GLY A 37 15.16 -0.96 10.39
C GLY A 37 14.99 0.29 9.54
N ASN A 38 15.83 0.48 8.53
CA ASN A 38 15.63 1.51 7.52
C ASN A 38 14.91 0.89 6.33
N VAL A 39 13.68 1.33 6.09
CA VAL A 39 12.83 0.84 5.00
C VAL A 39 12.20 2.03 4.27
N PRO A 40 12.00 1.96 2.95
CA PRO A 40 11.26 2.98 2.22
C PRO A 40 9.86 3.21 2.81
N LEU A 41 9.46 4.47 2.97
CA LEU A 41 8.15 4.83 3.53
C LEU A 41 6.99 4.21 2.75
N VAL A 42 7.10 4.13 1.42
CA VAL A 42 6.11 3.48 0.56
C VAL A 42 5.88 2.01 0.94
N LEU A 43 6.92 1.27 1.30
CA LEU A 43 6.77 -0.14 1.70
C LEU A 43 6.01 -0.28 3.02
N VAL A 44 6.30 0.60 3.97
CA VAL A 44 5.60 0.65 5.26
C VAL A 44 4.11 0.91 5.02
N MET A 45 3.78 1.93 4.22
CA MET A 45 2.39 2.29 3.89
C MET A 45 1.65 1.13 3.18
N LEU A 46 2.30 0.46 2.22
CA LEU A 46 1.70 -0.68 1.52
C LEU A 46 1.45 -1.88 2.46
N LEU A 47 2.39 -2.17 3.38
CA LEU A 47 2.21 -3.23 4.36
C LEU A 47 1.01 -2.95 5.28
N PHE A 48 0.90 -1.73 5.81
CA PHE A 48 -0.27 -1.34 6.62
C PHE A 48 -1.57 -1.40 5.83
N PHE A 49 -1.56 -1.03 4.55
CA PHE A 49 -2.74 -1.13 3.69
C PHE A 49 -3.18 -2.58 3.46
N VAL A 50 -2.24 -3.50 3.19
CA VAL A 50 -2.56 -4.93 2.97
C VAL A 50 -2.98 -5.63 4.26
N ILE A 51 -2.32 -5.34 5.39
CA ILE A 51 -2.64 -5.91 6.71
C ILE A 51 -3.97 -5.37 7.25
N GLY A 52 -4.22 -4.06 7.04
CA GLY A 52 -5.44 -3.39 7.46
C GLY A 52 -6.64 -3.62 6.54
N MET A 53 -6.44 -4.26 5.37
CA MET A 53 -7.53 -4.73 4.53
C MET A 53 -8.31 -5.75 5.36
N PRO A 54 -9.58 -5.50 5.72
CA PRO A 54 -10.35 -6.44 6.51
C PRO A 54 -10.43 -7.74 5.72
N THR A 55 -9.68 -8.75 6.15
CA THR A 55 -9.80 -10.12 5.68
C THR A 55 -11.06 -10.75 6.26
N LEU A 56 -12.20 -10.06 6.13
CA LEU A 56 -13.51 -10.55 6.51
C LEU A 56 -14.27 -11.00 5.25
N PRO A 57 -13.94 -12.16 4.68
CA PRO A 57 -14.98 -13.07 4.23
C PRO A 57 -15.40 -13.94 5.43
N MET A 58 -16.68 -14.30 5.52
CA MET A 58 -17.19 -15.47 6.29
C MET A 58 -17.69 -15.30 7.74
N LEU A 59 -18.13 -14.11 8.19
CA LEU A 59 -18.99 -14.03 9.39
C LEU A 59 -20.42 -13.53 9.10
N GLU A 60 -20.88 -13.65 7.85
CA GLU A 60 -22.24 -13.26 7.43
C GLU A 60 -23.11 -14.46 7.01
N GLU A 61 -22.70 -15.70 7.35
CA GLU A 61 -23.49 -16.93 7.09
C GLU A 61 -24.10 -17.53 8.38
N ARG A 62 -24.24 -16.73 9.44
CA ARG A 62 -24.84 -17.16 10.72
C ARG A 62 -25.57 -16.00 11.42
N ALA A 63 -26.67 -15.51 10.85
CA ALA A 63 -27.68 -14.72 11.56
C ALA A 63 -29.07 -15.01 11.00
#